data_AF-A0A7X8AT14-F1
#
_entry.id   AF-A0A7X8AT14-F1
#
_cell.length_a   1.000
_cell.length_b   1.000
_cell.length_c   1.000
_cell.angle_alpha   90.00
_cell.angle_beta   90.00
_cell.angle_gamma   90.00
#
_symmetry.space_group_name_H-M   'P 1'
#
loop_
_entity.id
_entity.type
_entity.pdbx_description
1 polymer ?
#
loop_
_entity_poly.entity_id
_entity_poly.type
_entity_poly.pdbx_seq_one_letter_code
_entity_poly.pdbx_strand_id
1 'polypeptide(L)'
;MVFLVVAIQRGLEDIKSQLEKRGFDVVYIENYNYPVDAIIYAGNSFNISCISRNNMPQFTMGKRTQYGVFMINSQGKTIDEIEDMLKKRCYTPLF
;
A
#
# COMPACT_ATOMS: atom_id res chain seq x y z
N MET A 1 -12.47 -14.16 -1.47
CA MET A 1 -12.03 -13.08 -0.56
C MET A 1 -10.68 -12.61 -1.05
N VAL A 2 -10.55 -11.37 -1.53
CA VAL A 2 -9.27 -10.84 -2.03
C VAL A 2 -8.54 -10.26 -0.82
N PHE A 3 -7.46 -10.92 -0.39
CA PHE A 3 -6.58 -10.39 0.65
C PHE A 3 -5.69 -9.32 0.01
N LEU A 4 -5.88 -8.07 0.41
CA LEU A 4 -5.13 -6.93 -0.10
C LEU A 4 -3.97 -6.68 0.87
N VAL A 5 -2.74 -6.95 0.40
CA VAL A 5 -1.54 -6.77 1.21
C VAL A 5 -1.04 -5.34 1.04
N VAL A 6 -1.00 -4.60 2.14
CA VAL A 6 -0.63 -3.19 2.18
C VAL A 6 0.71 -3.06 2.88
N ALA A 7 1.73 -2.63 2.14
CA ALA A 7 3.01 -2.25 2.72
C ALA A 7 2.92 -0.85 3.33
N ILE A 8 3.53 -0.65 4.50
CA ILE A 8 3.59 0.66 5.17
C ILE A 8 5.02 1.00 5.58
N GLN A 9 5.37 2.28 5.49
CA GLN A 9 6.62 2.82 6.02
C GLN A 9 6.62 2.79 7.56
N ARG A 10 7.79 2.57 8.21
CA ARG A 10 7.89 2.74 9.68
C ARG A 10 7.63 4.20 10.08
N GLY A 11 7.06 4.40 11.26
CA GLY A 11 6.60 5.71 11.74
C GLY A 11 5.13 6.02 11.44
N LEU A 12 4.38 5.05 10.89
CA LEU A 12 2.93 5.13 10.62
C LEU A 12 2.14 4.06 11.39
N GLU A 13 2.57 3.76 12.61
CA GLU A 13 2.01 2.71 13.47
C GLU A 13 0.51 2.90 13.74
N ASP A 14 0.07 4.15 13.90
CA ASP A 14 -1.34 4.50 14.05
C ASP A 14 -2.18 4.08 12.84
N ILE A 15 -1.69 4.37 11.63
CA ILE A 15 -2.38 3.99 10.37
C ILE A 15 -2.38 2.47 10.23
N LYS A 16 -1.26 1.82 10.52
CA LYS A 16 -1.15 0.35 10.52
C LYS A 16 -2.22 -0.28 11.40
N SER A 17 -2.29 0.13 12.67
CA SER A 17 -3.25 -0.45 13.63
C SER A 17 -4.70 -0.25 13.17
N GLN A 18 -5.03 0.91 12.60
CA GLN A 18 -6.37 1.18 12.11
C GLN A 18 -6.73 0.38 10.85
N LEU A 19 -5.79 0.18 9.93
CA LEU A 19 -6.01 -0.67 8.76
C LEU A 19 -6.14 -2.16 9.12
N GLU A 20 -5.32 -2.64 10.07
CA GLU A 20 -5.43 -4.01 10.58
C GLU A 20 -6.80 -4.26 11.23
N LYS A 21 -7.32 -3.30 12.01
CA LYS A 21 -8.68 -3.35 12.60
C LYS A 21 -9.79 -3.39 11.53
N ARG A 22 -9.54 -2.85 10.35
CA ARG A 22 -10.48 -2.83 9.21
C ARG A 22 -10.34 -4.07 8.32
N GLY A 23 -9.47 -5.02 8.66
CA GLY A 23 -9.32 -6.31 7.98
C GLY A 23 -8.31 -6.32 6.83
N PHE A 24 -7.44 -5.31 6.73
CA PHE A 24 -6.33 -5.31 5.79
C PHE A 24 -5.12 -6.07 6.36
N ASP A 25 -4.35 -6.71 5.47
CA ASP A 25 -3.06 -7.30 5.85
C ASP A 25 -1.97 -6.24 5.68
N VAL A 26 -1.43 -5.75 6.79
CA VAL A 26 -0.51 -4.60 6.79
C VAL A 26 0.88 -5.01 7.24
N VAL A 27 1.86 -4.79 6.36
CA VAL A 27 3.25 -5.23 6.56
C VAL A 27 4.21 -4.05 6.46
N TYR A 28 5.29 -4.06 7.24
CA TYR A 28 6.32 -3.02 7.11
C TYR A 28 7.14 -3.26 5.85
N ILE A 29 7.23 -2.24 4.98
CA ILE A 29 7.89 -2.40 3.69
C ILE A 29 9.38 -2.77 3.81
N GLU A 30 10.04 -2.26 4.83
CA GLU A 30 11.47 -2.45 5.08
C GLU A 30 11.85 -3.91 5.38
N ASN A 31 10.90 -4.71 5.89
CA ASN A 31 11.13 -6.10 6.28
C ASN A 31 10.34 -7.09 5.38
N TYR A 32 9.62 -6.59 4.37
CA TYR A 32 8.73 -7.41 3.56
C TYR A 32 9.31 -7.59 2.16
N ASN A 33 9.57 -8.85 1.78
CA ASN A 33 10.18 -9.21 0.49
C ASN A 33 9.21 -9.93 -0.46
N TYR A 34 7.91 -9.81 -0.23
CA TYR A 34 6.89 -10.43 -1.07
C TYR A 34 6.07 -9.36 -1.82
N PRO A 35 5.34 -9.75 -2.88
CA PRO A 35 4.50 -8.84 -3.64
C PRO A 35 3.43 -8.19 -2.75
N VAL A 36 3.25 -6.88 -2.94
CA VAL A 36 2.21 -6.10 -2.26
C VAL A 36 1.25 -5.50 -3.28
N ASP A 37 0.04 -5.18 -2.84
CA ASP A 37 -0.98 -4.54 -3.66
C ASP A 37 -0.93 -3.01 -3.54
N ALA A 38 -0.55 -2.49 -2.36
CA ALA A 38 -0.40 -1.07 -2.11
C ALA A 38 0.78 -0.75 -1.20
N ILE A 39 1.32 0.47 -1.29
CA ILE A 39 2.34 1.03 -0.41
C ILE A 39 1.83 2.35 0.15
N ILE A 40 1.84 2.49 1.47
CA ILE A 40 1.50 3.72 2.17
C ILE A 40 2.78 4.35 2.71
N TYR A 41 2.96 5.63 2.41
CA TYR A 41 4.08 6.43 2.90
C TYR A 41 3.61 7.80 3.36
N ALA A 42 4.43 8.49 4.15
CA ALA A 42 4.16 9.86 4.56
C ALA A 42 5.32 10.79 4.20
N GLY A 43 5.00 12.03 3.88
CA GLY A 43 5.99 13.06 3.58
C GLY A 43 6.18 13.34 2.09
N ASN A 44 7.11 14.25 1.79
CA ASN A 44 7.52 14.61 0.43
C ASN A 44 8.58 13.67 -0.16
N SER A 45 9.31 12.93 0.68
CA SER A 45 10.39 12.03 0.25
C SER A 45 10.11 10.62 0.74
N PHE A 46 9.55 9.80 -0.15
CA PHE A 46 9.53 8.36 0.06
C PHE A 46 10.88 7.77 -0.32
N ASN A 47 11.53 7.05 0.60
CA ASN A 47 12.79 6.39 0.32
C ASN A 47 12.54 5.13 -0.53
N ILE A 48 12.66 5.25 -1.86
CA ILE A 48 12.40 4.16 -2.82
C ILE A 48 13.36 2.97 -2.62
N SER A 49 14.49 3.15 -1.92
CA SER A 49 15.48 2.08 -1.68
C SER A 49 14.91 0.90 -0.89
N CYS A 50 13.80 1.08 -0.16
CA CYS A 50 13.12 -0.02 0.53
C CYS A 50 12.18 -0.81 -0.37
N ILE A 51 11.91 -0.37 -1.60
CA ILE A 51 11.14 -1.14 -2.59
C ILE A 51 12.10 -2.03 -3.39
N SER A 52 11.96 -3.34 -3.22
CA SER A 52 12.66 -4.33 -4.05
C SER A 52 11.81 -4.79 -5.23
N ARG A 53 12.44 -5.40 -6.24
CA ARG A 53 11.75 -6.06 -7.36
C ARG A 53 10.78 -7.16 -6.90
N ASN A 54 11.00 -7.72 -5.70
CA ASN A 54 10.13 -8.75 -5.13
C ASN A 54 8.84 -8.17 -4.55
N ASN A 55 8.81 -6.87 -4.23
CA ASN A 55 7.60 -6.16 -3.81
C ASN A 55 6.67 -5.85 -4.97
N MET A 56 7.19 -5.88 -6.21
CA MET A 56 6.40 -5.70 -7.41
C MET A 56 5.80 -7.04 -7.85
N PRO A 57 4.48 -7.11 -8.15
CA PRO A 57 3.89 -8.31 -8.71
C PRO A 57 4.56 -8.63 -10.06
N GLN A 58 5.16 -9.81 -10.17
CA GLN A 58 5.80 -10.26 -11.41
C GLN A 58 4.77 -10.68 -12.46
N PHE A 59 5.11 -10.44 -13.74
CA PHE A 59 4.40 -11.00 -14.89
C PHE A 59 4.58 -12.52 -14.93
N THR A 60 3.71 -13.22 -14.21
CA THR A 60 3.48 -14.65 -14.42
C THR A 60 2.22 -14.79 -15.27
N MET A 61 2.37 -15.38 -16.45
CA MET A 61 1.26 -15.61 -17.38
C MET A 61 0.07 -16.23 -16.63
N GLY A 62 -1.03 -15.49 -16.54
CA GLY A 62 -2.34 -16.02 -16.13
C GLY A 62 -2.79 -15.83 -14.68
N LYS A 63 -2.03 -15.17 -13.78
CA LYS A 63 -2.45 -15.02 -12.36
C LYS A 63 -2.85 -13.62 -11.89
N ARG A 64 -2.43 -12.53 -12.54
CA ARG A 64 -2.83 -11.16 -12.16
C ARG A 64 -2.99 -10.27 -13.40
N THR A 65 -4.19 -9.73 -13.61
CA THR A 65 -4.56 -8.89 -14.77
C THR A 65 -4.15 -7.42 -14.61
N GLN A 66 -3.82 -6.98 -13.38
CA GLN A 66 -3.33 -5.63 -13.08
C GLN A 66 -1.92 -5.71 -12.50
N TYR A 67 -0.99 -5.04 -13.17
CA TYR A 67 0.41 -4.93 -12.80
C TYR A 67 0.66 -3.52 -12.27
N GLY A 68 1.06 -3.43 -11.00
CA GLY A 68 1.36 -2.16 -10.35
C GLY A 68 1.16 -2.26 -8.86
N VAL A 69 1.98 -1.51 -8.13
CA VAL A 69 1.79 -1.31 -6.70
C VAL A 69 1.12 0.06 -6.53
N PHE A 70 -0.01 0.11 -5.83
CA PHE A 70 -0.72 1.36 -5.62
C PHE A 70 -0.06 2.17 -4.50
N MET A 71 0.58 3.29 -4.83
CA MET A 71 1.29 4.11 -3.84
C MET A 71 0.38 5.21 -3.30
N ILE A 72 0.25 5.33 -1.98
CA ILE A 72 -0.60 6.31 -1.28
C ILE A 72 0.28 7.15 -0.37
N ASN A 73 0.22 8.48 -0.54
CA ASN A 73 0.73 9.42 0.46
C ASN A 73 -0.33 9.63 1.54
N SER A 74 -0.05 9.26 2.78
CA SER A 74 -0.95 9.45 3.92
C SER A 74 -0.92 10.87 4.49
N GLN A 75 0.01 11.72 4.05
CA GLN A 75 0.11 13.10 4.54
C GLN A 75 -1.16 13.89 4.21
N GLY A 76 -1.83 14.40 5.25
CA GLY A 76 -3.07 15.17 5.12
C GLY A 76 -4.30 14.33 4.75
N LYS A 77 -4.21 12.99 4.82
CA LYS A 77 -5.34 12.08 4.57
C LYS A 77 -5.81 11.42 5.87
N THR A 78 -7.12 11.28 5.98
CA THR A 78 -7.75 10.49 7.04
C THR A 78 -7.68 9.00 6.72
N ILE A 79 -7.86 8.16 7.74
CA ILE A 79 -7.85 6.71 7.57
C ILE A 79 -8.98 6.23 6.65
N ASP A 80 -10.15 6.88 6.70
CA ASP A 80 -11.31 6.52 5.89
C ASP A 80 -11.05 6.83 4.41
N GLU A 81 -10.37 7.93 4.11
CA GLU A 81 -9.91 8.23 2.76
C GLU A 81 -8.88 7.22 2.25
N ILE A 82 -7.91 6.82 3.10
CA ILE A 82 -6.92 5.80 2.73
C ILE A 82 -7.61 4.46 2.44
N GLU A 83 -8.58 4.07 3.26
CA GLU A 83 -9.36 2.86 3.03
C GLU A 83 -10.16 2.94 1.71
N ASP A 84 -10.83 4.05 1.45
CA ASP A 84 -11.60 4.25 0.23
C ASP A 84 -10.69 4.20 -1.02
N MET A 85 -9.50 4.81 -0.93
CA MET A 85 -8.47 4.73 -1.98
C MET A 85 -7.97 3.30 -2.19
N LEU A 86 -7.75 2.52 -1.13
CA LEU A 86 -7.34 1.11 -1.22
C LEU A 86 -8.43 0.23 -1.87
N LYS A 87 -9.69 0.46 -1.51
CA LYS A 87 -10.84 -0.31 -2.05
C LYS A 87 -11.14 0.03 -3.50
N LYS A 88 -11.12 1.32 -3.85
CA LYS A 88 -11.43 1.80 -5.21
C LYS A 88 -10.23 1.72 -6.16
N ARG A 89 -9.00 1.62 -5.62
CA ARG A 89 -7.74 1.79 -6.38
C ARG A 89 -7.71 3.07 -7.21
N CYS A 90 -8.34 4.14 -6.70
CA CYS A 90 -8.39 5.44 -7.35
C CYS A 90 -7.82 6.50 -6.42
N TYR A 91 -7.10 7.45 -7.00
CA TYR A 91 -6.73 8.68 -6.29
C TYR A 91 -7.95 9.59 -6.16
N THR A 92 -7.95 10.42 -5.11
CA THR A 92 -8.88 11.55 -5.02
C THR A 92 -8.72 12.46 -6.25
N PRO A 93 -9.82 13.00 -6.80
CA PRO A 93 -9.76 13.98 -7.88
C PRO A 93 -8.81 15.13 -7.56
N LEU A 94 -8.10 15.61 -8.56
CA LEU A 94 -7.20 16.77 -8.41
C LEU A 94 -7.97 18.10 -8.36
N PHE A 95 -9.29 18.09 -8.60
CA PHE A 95 -10.17 19.25 -8.73
C PHE A 95 -11.56 18.94 -8.16
#